data_AF-A0A6I4MDH1-F1
#
_entry.id   AF-A0A6I4MDH1-F1
#
_cell.length_a   1.000
_cell.length_b   1.000
_cell.length_c   1.000
_cell.angle_alpha   90.00
_cell.angle_beta   90.00
_cell.angle_gamma   90.00
#
_symmetry.space_group_name_H-M   'P 1'
#
loop_
_entity.id
_entity.type
_entity.pdbx_description
1 polymer ?
#
loop_
_entity_poly.entity_id
_entity_poly.type
_entity_poly.pdbx_seq_one_letter_code
_entity_poly.pdbx_strand_id
1 'polypeptide(L)'
;MLNARHDILAWDPLAAALMTDFAAMPARERNVIRWLFTSPVAGRYPGDAGIAELVAEVSARSPLFARLWESGEVGIRRSSRKRMKHPVVGPLELHCDVLYLPERDQRVVLCTTTPGTPSHEALKLLRVVGTQDLASR
;
A
#
# COMPACT_ATOMS: atom_id res chain seq x y z
N MET A 1 -6.98 -3.37 6.27
CA MET A 1 -6.60 -4.16 7.47
C MET A 1 -5.43 -5.07 7.13
N LEU A 2 -4.47 -5.18 8.03
CA LEU A 2 -3.24 -5.95 7.85
C LEU A 2 -2.99 -6.89 9.05
N ASN A 3 -2.29 -8.01 8.84
CA ASN A 3 -1.70 -8.78 9.95
C ASN A 3 -0.35 -8.17 10.39
N ALA A 4 0.29 -8.74 11.41
CA ALA A 4 1.63 -8.38 11.88
C ALA A 4 2.68 -8.30 10.77
N ARG A 5 2.65 -9.28 9.85
CA ARG A 5 3.57 -9.40 8.70
C ARG A 5 3.30 -8.43 7.56
N HIS A 6 2.34 -7.51 7.66
CA HIS A 6 1.98 -6.54 6.61
C HIS A 6 1.18 -7.12 5.44
N ASP A 7 0.66 -8.34 5.59
CA ASP A 7 -0.25 -8.94 4.61
C ASP A 7 -1.62 -8.28 4.69
N ILE A 8 -2.22 -7.99 3.54
CA ILE A 8 -3.51 -7.32 3.44
C ILE A 8 -4.61 -8.35 3.62
N LEU A 9 -5.33 -8.23 4.73
CA LEU A 9 -6.41 -9.13 5.11
C LEU A 9 -7.76 -8.66 4.58
N ALA A 10 -7.97 -7.34 4.51
CA ALA A 10 -9.20 -6.73 4.04
C ALA A 10 -8.95 -5.30 3.56
N TRP A 11 -9.74 -4.82 2.62
CA TRP A 11 -9.72 -3.47 2.08
C TRP A 11 -11.13 -3.05 1.67
N ASP A 12 -11.37 -1.74 1.61
CA ASP A 12 -12.58 -1.20 1.00
C ASP A 12 -12.33 -0.83 -0.48
N PRO A 13 -13.38 -0.61 -1.29
CA PRO A 13 -13.23 -0.24 -2.69
C PRO A 13 -12.41 1.05 -2.91
N LEU A 14 -12.46 2.01 -1.99
CA LEU A 14 -11.66 3.23 -2.10
C LEU A 14 -10.17 2.94 -1.90
N ALA A 15 -9.82 2.01 -1.00
CA ALA A 15 -8.44 1.57 -0.80
C ALA A 15 -7.90 0.84 -2.04
N ALA A 16 -8.73 0.03 -2.70
CA ALA A 16 -8.36 -0.59 -3.98
C ALA A 16 -8.16 0.45 -5.08
N ALA A 17 -9.07 1.42 -5.18
CA ALA A 17 -8.95 2.53 -6.13
C ALA A 17 -7.70 3.40 -5.86
N LEU A 18 -7.36 3.64 -4.59
CA LEU A 18 -6.25 4.49 -4.18
C LEU A 18 -4.87 3.87 -4.42
N MET A 19 -4.77 2.57 -4.21
CA MET A 19 -3.50 1.86 -4.24
C MET A 19 -3.41 0.96 -5.46
N THR A 20 -4.24 -0.07 -5.50
CA THR A 20 -4.31 -1.08 -6.55
C THR A 20 -5.40 -2.09 -6.20
N ASP A 21 -5.87 -2.85 -7.18
CA ASP A 21 -6.68 -4.03 -6.91
C ASP A 21 -5.84 -5.12 -6.22
N PHE A 22 -6.04 -5.30 -4.92
CA PHE A 22 -5.37 -6.35 -4.15
C PHE A 22 -5.93 -7.74 -4.44
N ALA A 23 -7.16 -7.85 -4.95
CA ALA A 23 -7.76 -9.14 -5.32
C ALA A 23 -6.96 -9.82 -6.42
N ALA A 24 -6.46 -9.02 -7.39
CA ALA A 24 -5.64 -9.47 -8.50
C ALA A 24 -4.23 -9.98 -8.07
N MET A 25 -3.80 -9.71 -6.84
CA MET A 25 -2.51 -10.22 -6.33
C MET A 25 -2.65 -11.64 -5.78
N PRO A 26 -1.69 -12.56 -6.09
CA PRO A 26 -1.57 -13.82 -5.37
C PRO A 26 -1.52 -13.59 -3.85
N ALA A 27 -2.16 -14.45 -3.06
CA ALA A 27 -2.25 -14.25 -1.61
C ALA A 27 -0.88 -14.07 -0.93
N ARG A 28 0.15 -14.80 -1.42
CA ARG A 28 1.55 -14.69 -0.96
C ARG A 28 2.25 -13.38 -1.32
N GLU A 29 1.71 -12.63 -2.29
CA GLU A 29 2.27 -11.36 -2.77
C GLU A 29 1.49 -10.15 -2.26
N ARG A 30 0.34 -10.39 -1.60
CA ARG A 30 -0.57 -9.37 -1.08
C ARG A 30 -0.06 -8.77 0.22
N ASN A 31 1.09 -8.12 0.16
CA ASN A 31 1.78 -7.48 1.27
C ASN A 31 2.01 -5.99 0.97
N VAL A 32 1.62 -5.09 1.87
CA VAL A 32 1.63 -3.64 1.60
C VAL A 32 3.05 -3.08 1.46
N ILE A 33 4.03 -3.66 2.14
CA ILE A 33 5.42 -3.19 2.05
C ILE A 33 6.03 -3.64 0.74
N ARG A 34 5.86 -4.92 0.39
CA ARG A 34 6.28 -5.44 -0.91
C ARG A 34 5.71 -4.59 -2.04
N TRP A 35 4.42 -4.24 -1.96
CA TRP A 35 3.80 -3.33 -2.92
C TRP A 35 4.46 -1.94 -2.94
N LEU A 36 4.73 -1.31 -1.79
CA LEU A 36 5.40 0.00 -1.74
C LEU A 36 6.77 0.01 -2.44
N PHE A 37 7.52 -1.08 -2.38
CA PHE A 37 8.87 -1.16 -2.95
C PHE A 37 8.92 -1.64 -4.41
N THR A 38 7.97 -2.47 -4.83
CA THR A 38 7.97 -3.08 -6.17
C THR A 38 6.97 -2.45 -7.13
N SER A 39 5.97 -1.74 -6.62
CA SER A 39 4.95 -1.12 -7.46
C SER A 39 5.45 0.18 -8.08
N PRO A 40 5.31 0.33 -9.41
CA PRO A 40 5.58 1.59 -10.09
C PRO A 40 4.56 2.70 -9.74
N VAL A 41 3.53 2.42 -8.94
CA VAL A 41 2.52 3.40 -8.51
C VAL A 41 2.75 3.86 -7.06
N ALA A 42 3.44 3.05 -6.26
CA ALA A 42 3.53 3.21 -4.81
C ALA A 42 4.85 3.80 -4.31
N GLY A 43 5.93 3.57 -5.06
CA GLY A 43 7.28 3.91 -4.64
C GLY A 43 7.55 5.41 -4.69
N ARG A 44 8.42 5.88 -3.80
CA ARG A 44 9.15 7.15 -3.99
C ARG A 44 10.12 7.08 -5.18
N TYR A 45 10.43 5.85 -5.61
CA TYR A 45 11.26 5.46 -6.77
C TYR A 45 10.53 4.37 -7.58
N PRO A 46 9.44 4.72 -8.27
CA PRO A 46 8.64 3.74 -8.98
C PRO A 46 9.42 3.08 -10.13
N GLY A 47 9.49 1.74 -10.14
CA GLY A 47 10.19 0.99 -11.20
C GLY A 47 11.71 1.18 -11.22
N ASP A 48 12.30 1.63 -10.11
CA ASP A 48 13.74 1.83 -10.00
C ASP A 48 14.46 0.48 -10.08
N ALA A 49 15.10 0.26 -11.23
CA ALA A 49 15.86 -0.95 -11.50
C ALA A 49 16.92 -1.20 -10.43
N GLY A 50 17.51 -0.15 -9.85
CA GLY A 50 18.51 -0.25 -8.79
C GLY A 50 17.96 -0.80 -7.48
N ILE A 51 16.73 -0.44 -7.09
CA ILE A 51 16.09 -1.04 -5.90
C ILE A 51 15.74 -2.51 -6.16
N ALA A 52 15.18 -2.82 -7.33
CA ALA A 52 14.84 -4.20 -7.69
C ALA A 52 16.09 -5.09 -7.75
N GLU A 53 17.17 -4.58 -8.34
CA GLU A 53 18.46 -5.25 -8.46
C GLU A 53 19.15 -5.41 -7.10
N LEU A 54 19.09 -4.39 -6.24
CA LEU A 54 19.60 -4.48 -4.86
C LEU A 54 18.84 -5.52 -4.04
N VAL A 55 17.50 -5.54 -4.13
CA VAL A 55 16.68 -6.57 -3.48
C VAL A 55 17.04 -7.96 -4.00
N ALA A 56 17.20 -8.11 -5.31
CA ALA A 56 17.60 -9.38 -5.92
C ALA A 56 19.00 -9.81 -5.46
N GLU A 57 19.97 -8.90 -5.45
CA GLU A 57 21.35 -9.16 -5.01
C GLU A 57 21.39 -9.58 -3.54
N VAL A 58 20.75 -8.82 -2.65
CA VAL A 58 20.75 -9.12 -1.20
C VAL A 58 20.00 -10.43 -0.92
N SER A 59 18.92 -10.71 -1.66
CA SER A 59 18.21 -12.00 -1.57
C SER A 59 19.07 -13.17 -2.03
N ALA A 60 19.84 -13.02 -3.10
CA ALA A 60 20.75 -14.06 -3.59
C ALA A 60 21.90 -14.34 -2.60
N ARG A 61 22.31 -13.34 -1.82
CA ARG A 61 23.45 -13.42 -0.90
C ARG A 61 23.09 -13.77 0.53
N SER A 62 21.82 -13.66 0.92
CA SER A 62 21.37 -13.92 2.29
C SER A 62 20.08 -14.74 2.31
N PRO A 63 20.15 -16.05 2.59
CA PRO A 63 18.96 -16.90 2.75
C PRO A 63 18.04 -16.43 3.89
N LEU A 64 18.57 -15.69 4.87
CA LEU A 64 17.76 -15.07 5.92
C LEU A 64 16.98 -13.87 5.35
N PHE A 65 17.64 -12.99 4.59
CA PHE A 65 16.97 -11.87 3.94
C PHE A 65 15.94 -12.37 2.93
N ALA A 66 16.26 -13.36 2.09
CA ALA A 66 15.32 -13.96 1.16
C ALA A 66 14.07 -14.46 1.89
N ARG A 67 14.23 -15.22 2.99
CA ARG A 67 13.10 -15.69 3.80
C ARG A 67 12.30 -14.55 4.45
N LEU A 68 12.95 -13.49 4.93
CA LEU A 68 12.27 -12.34 5.53
C LEU A 68 11.57 -11.45 4.48
N TRP A 69 12.18 -11.31 3.32
CA TRP A 69 11.62 -10.59 2.17
C TRP A 69 10.45 -11.36 1.54
N GLU A 70 10.54 -12.70 1.51
CA GLU A 70 9.44 -13.61 1.16
C GLU A 70 8.36 -13.61 2.25
N SER A 71 8.71 -13.48 3.53
CA SER A 71 7.74 -13.41 4.63
C SER A 71 7.01 -12.07 4.72
N GLY A 72 7.58 -11.01 4.14
CA GLY A 72 7.02 -9.66 4.14
C GLY A 72 7.11 -8.93 5.49
N GLU A 73 7.81 -9.47 6.47
CA GLU A 73 7.83 -8.96 7.85
C GLU A 73 8.65 -7.67 7.98
N VAL A 74 7.99 -6.58 8.40
CA VAL A 74 8.58 -5.23 8.50
C VAL A 74 8.20 -4.60 9.84
N GLY A 75 9.03 -3.69 10.35
CA GLY A 75 8.79 -2.95 11.60
C GLY A 75 7.65 -1.92 11.52
N ILE A 76 7.09 -1.55 12.68
CA ILE A 76 5.87 -0.74 12.82
C ILE A 76 6.14 0.74 12.54
N ARG A 77 5.39 1.36 11.62
CA ARG A 77 5.31 2.82 11.45
C ARG A 77 3.96 3.33 11.97
N ARG A 78 3.96 4.18 13.01
CA ARG A 78 2.75 4.52 13.80
C ARG A 78 1.82 5.54 13.15
N SER A 79 2.34 6.55 12.46
CA SER A 79 1.54 7.49 11.65
C SER A 79 2.45 8.22 10.65
N SER A 80 1.92 8.58 9.48
CA SER A 80 2.69 9.24 8.44
C SER A 80 1.80 10.04 7.49
N ARG A 81 2.24 11.26 7.17
CA ARG A 81 1.76 12.00 6.01
C ARG A 81 2.41 11.42 4.75
N LYS A 82 1.60 10.87 3.85
CA LYS A 82 2.05 10.29 2.58
C LYS A 82 1.70 11.21 1.43
N ARG A 83 2.67 11.45 0.56
CA ARG A 83 2.46 12.10 -0.74
C ARG A 83 2.62 11.06 -1.83
N MET A 84 1.63 10.94 -2.70
CA MET A 84 1.66 10.01 -3.84
C MET A 84 1.09 10.68 -5.09
N LYS A 85 1.40 10.13 -6.27
CA LYS A 85 0.83 10.56 -7.54
C LYS A 85 -0.11 9.48 -8.04
N HIS A 86 -1.42 9.74 -8.01
CA HIS A 86 -2.43 8.83 -8.51
C HIS A 86 -2.58 8.98 -10.03
N PRO A 87 -2.67 7.89 -10.81
CA PRO A 87 -2.78 7.96 -12.28
C PRO A 87 -4.02 8.72 -12.76
N VAL A 88 -5.14 8.63 -12.02
CA VAL A 88 -6.42 9.25 -12.43
C VAL A 88 -6.63 10.64 -11.84
N VAL A 89 -6.27 10.86 -10.57
CA VAL A 89 -6.62 12.10 -9.83
C VAL A 89 -5.39 12.95 -9.49
N GLY A 90 -4.21 12.57 -9.98
CA GLY A 90 -2.98 13.32 -9.81
C GLY A 90 -2.44 13.29 -8.37
N PRO A 91 -1.78 14.37 -7.90
CA PRO A 91 -1.10 14.37 -6.60
C PRO A 91 -2.10 14.30 -5.43
N LEU A 92 -1.80 13.42 -4.48
CA LEU A 92 -2.57 13.24 -3.25
C LEU A 92 -1.65 13.37 -2.02
N GLU A 93 -2.09 14.17 -1.06
CA GLU A 93 -1.57 14.17 0.30
C GLU A 93 -2.57 13.46 1.23
N LEU A 94 -2.10 12.41 1.89
CA LEU A 94 -2.89 11.58 2.78
C LEU A 94 -2.29 11.60 4.17
N HIS A 95 -3.14 11.64 5.19
CA HIS A 95 -2.76 11.29 6.56
C HIS A 95 -3.09 9.82 6.78
N CYS A 96 -2.06 9.01 7.04
CA CYS A 96 -2.19 7.59 7.27
C CYS A 96 -1.92 7.26 8.73
N ASP A 97 -2.96 6.90 9.46
CA ASP A 97 -2.88 6.44 10.84
C ASP A 97 -2.94 4.91 10.91
N VAL A 98 -2.15 4.32 11.81
CA VAL A 98 -2.14 2.89 12.05
C VAL A 98 -2.75 2.60 13.42
N LEU A 99 -3.94 2.02 13.42
CA LEU A 99 -4.64 1.57 14.62
C LEU A 99 -4.31 0.09 14.88
N TYR A 100 -3.78 -0.22 16.05
CA TYR A 100 -3.36 -1.57 16.42
C TYR A 100 -4.46 -2.32 17.18
N LEU A 101 -4.69 -3.57 16.82
CA LEU A 101 -5.64 -4.51 17.44
C LEU A 101 -4.84 -5.64 18.13
N PRO A 102 -4.44 -5.47 19.40
CA PRO A 102 -3.49 -6.35 20.06
C PRO A 102 -3.97 -7.81 20.18
N GLU A 103 -5.27 -8.00 20.42
CA GLU A 103 -5.89 -9.31 20.61
C GLU A 103 -5.78 -10.23 19.39
N ARG A 104 -5.54 -9.66 18.20
CA ARG A 104 -5.47 -10.40 16.93
C ARG A 104 -4.15 -10.21 16.20
N ASP A 105 -3.21 -9.48 16.79
CA ASP A 105 -1.96 -9.06 16.14
C ASP A 105 -2.20 -8.47 14.74
N GLN A 106 -3.20 -7.58 14.68
CA GLN A 106 -3.71 -6.97 13.45
C GLN A 106 -3.65 -5.46 13.55
N ARG A 107 -3.74 -4.79 12.40
CA ARG A 107 -3.81 -3.33 12.32
C ARG A 107 -4.72 -2.84 11.22
N VAL A 108 -5.31 -1.68 11.45
CA VAL A 108 -6.10 -0.95 10.46
C VAL A 108 -5.30 0.28 10.05
N VAL A 109 -5.13 0.46 8.74
CA VAL A 109 -4.54 1.67 8.18
C VAL A 109 -5.70 2.56 7.74
N LEU A 110 -5.84 3.72 8.37
CA LEU A 110 -6.84 4.72 8.03
C LEU A 110 -6.17 5.83 7.21
N CYS A 111 -6.63 6.04 5.98
CA CYS A 111 -6.14 7.10 5.10
C CYS A 111 -7.19 8.21 5.00
N THR A 112 -6.83 9.43 5.41
CA THR A 112 -7.71 10.59 5.32
C THR A 112 -7.04 11.75 4.56
N THR A 113 -7.86 12.72 4.16
CA THR A 113 -7.42 13.99 3.55
C THR A 113 -7.96 15.14 4.38
N THR A 114 -7.24 16.26 4.41
CA THR A 114 -7.70 17.47 5.10
C THR A 114 -8.84 18.13 4.32
N PRO A 115 -10.04 18.35 4.91
CA PRO A 115 -11.15 19.02 4.24
C PRO A 115 -10.76 20.40 3.66
N GLY A 116 -11.36 20.76 2.52
CA GLY A 116 -11.07 22.02 1.83
C GLY A 116 -9.75 22.03 1.02
N THR A 117 -8.98 20.94 1.03
CA THR A 117 -7.77 20.81 0.19
C THR A 117 -8.06 20.17 -1.16
N PRO A 118 -7.24 20.41 -2.21
CA PRO A 118 -7.37 19.72 -3.49
C PRO A 118 -7.33 18.19 -3.37
N SER A 119 -6.52 17.65 -2.45
CA SER A 119 -6.48 16.20 -2.21
C SER A 119 -7.78 15.65 -1.63
N HIS A 120 -8.54 16.47 -0.88
CA HIS A 120 -9.85 16.07 -0.38
C HIS A 120 -10.89 15.92 -1.49
N GLU A 121 -10.93 16.86 -2.42
CA GLU A 121 -11.81 16.77 -3.59
C GLU A 121 -11.38 15.64 -4.53
N ALA A 122 -10.07 15.47 -4.75
CA ALA A 122 -9.53 14.35 -5.52
C ALA A 122 -9.90 12.98 -4.91
N LEU A 123 -9.85 12.84 -3.58
CA LEU A 123 -10.26 11.60 -2.90
C LEU A 123 -11.76 11.33 -3.03
N LYS A 124 -12.60 12.38 -2.97
CA LYS A 124 -14.05 12.23 -3.22
C LYS A 124 -14.32 11.78 -4.66
N LEU A 125 -13.66 12.39 -5.64
CA LEU A 125 -13.76 12.00 -7.04
C LEU A 125 -13.35 10.54 -7.24
N LEU A 126 -12.23 10.13 -6.64
CA LEU A 126 -11.76 8.75 -6.72
C LEU A 126 -12.76 7.75 -6.11
N ARG A 127 -13.48 8.14 -5.06
CA ARG A 127 -14.56 7.33 -4.48
C ARG A 127 -15.75 7.16 -5.41
N VAL A 128 -15.99 8.08 -6.33
CA VAL A 128 -17.06 7.96 -7.33
C VAL A 128 -16.59 7.16 -8.54
N VAL A 129 -15.45 7.55 -9.12
CA VAL A 129 -14.95 6.97 -10.39
C VAL A 129 -14.35 5.58 -10.18
N GLY A 130 -13.53 5.40 -9.14
CA GLY A 130 -12.83 4.13 -8.88
C GLY A 130 -13.75 3.02 -8.36
N THR A 131 -14.85 3.35 -7.70
CA THR A 131 -15.80 2.34 -7.20
C THR A 131 -16.76 1.86 -8.28
N GLN A 132 -17.02 2.66 -9.32
CA GLN A 132 -17.81 2.26 -10.48
C GLN A 132 -17.09 1.20 -11.32
N ASP A 133 -15.78 1.37 -11.56
CA ASP A 133 -14.97 0.38 -12.31
C ASP A 133 -14.81 -0.95 -11.57
N LEU A 134 -14.72 -0.92 -10.23
CA LEU A 134 -14.61 -2.12 -9.39
C LEU A 134 -15.94 -2.87 -9.24
N ALA A 135 -17.09 -2.20 -9.35
CA ALA A 135 -18.41 -2.82 -9.31
C ALA A 135 -18.88 -3.34 -10.68
N SER A 136 -18.20 -2.95 -11.77
CA SER A 136 -18.55 -3.30 -13.15
C SER A 136 -17.78 -4.53 -13.67
N ARG A 137 -17.14 -5.32 -12.81
CA ARG A 137 -16.39 -6.54 -13.15
C ARG A 137 -16.89 -7.75 -12.38
#